data_AF-A0A2N3B539-F1
#
_entry.id   AF-A0A2N3B539-F1
#
_cell.length_a   1.000
_cell.length_b   1.000
_cell.length_c   1.000
_cell.angle_alpha   90.00
_cell.angle_beta   90.00
_cell.angle_gamma   90.00
#
_symmetry.space_group_name_H-M   'P 1'
#
loop_
_entity.id
_entity.type
_entity.pdbx_description
1 polymer ?
#
loop_
_entity_poly.entity_id
_entity_poly.type
_entity_poly.pdbx_seq_one_letter_code
_entity_poly.pdbx_strand_id
1 'polypeptide(L)'
;MTLIRGYNLVLGVTLCLAAFLAIGSMAHGMSRYAEEPEDVWLLAFWAAFLTPLAALCLANGLCRRLAGSIWLRAGNLLAVSAIWLIVIIGQTDPVIVVAGALTVLGPLPALFLSQTRAAAEQGS
;
A
#
# COMPACT_ATOMS: atom_id res chain seq x y z
N MET A 1 17.83 7.60 5.26
CA MET A 1 17.23 6.25 5.30
C MET A 1 16.30 6.02 6.50
N THR A 2 16.62 6.48 7.71
CA THR A 2 15.79 6.28 8.91
C THR A 2 14.38 6.87 8.80
N LEU A 3 14.25 8.03 8.14
CA LEU A 3 12.98 8.73 7.92
C LEU A 3 12.02 7.93 7.02
N ILE A 4 12.49 7.44 5.87
CA ILE A 4 11.72 6.58 4.95
C ILE A 4 11.32 5.27 5.64
N ARG A 5 12.21 4.72 6.47
CA ARG A 5 11.94 3.52 7.26
C ARG A 5 10.81 3.75 8.26
N GLY A 6 10.91 4.82 9.06
CA GLY A 6 9.88 5.19 10.02
C GLY A 6 8.54 5.46 9.35
N TYR A 7 8.55 6.16 8.22
CA TYR A 7 7.35 6.42 7.43
C TYR A 7 6.68 5.13 6.95
N ASN A 8 7.44 4.22 6.34
CA ASN A 8 6.92 2.92 5.88
C ASN A 8 6.37 2.06 7.02
N LEU A 9 6.97 2.12 8.21
CA LEU A 9 6.45 1.43 9.39
C LEU A 9 5.13 2.02 9.87
N VAL A 10 5.07 3.34 10.04
CA VAL A 10 3.84 4.03 10.48
C VAL A 10 2.73 3.79 9.46
N LEU A 11 3.00 4.02 8.18
CA LEU A 11 2.05 3.81 7.10
C LEU A 11 1.59 2.35 7.04
N GLY A 12 2.52 1.39 7.13
CA GLY A 12 2.20 -0.03 7.12
C GLY A 12 1.31 -0.44 8.30
N VAL A 13 1.57 0.06 9.50
CA VAL A 13 0.72 -0.17 10.67
C VAL A 13 -0.67 0.47 10.49
N THR A 14 -0.72 1.72 10.02
CA THR A 14 -2.00 2.42 9.78
C THR A 14 -2.86 1.70 8.75
N LEU A 15 -2.26 1.27 7.62
CA LEU A 15 -2.96 0.50 6.59
C LEU A 15 -3.42 -0.86 7.10
N CYS A 16 -2.63 -1.51 7.95
CA CYS A 16 -3.00 -2.78 8.58
C CYS A 16 -4.20 -2.61 9.52
N LEU A 17 -4.19 -1.57 10.36
CA LEU A 17 -5.32 -1.23 11.22
C LEU A 17 -6.58 -0.90 10.40
N ALA A 18 -6.43 -0.14 9.31
CA ALA A 18 -7.54 0.17 8.41
C ALA A 18 -8.11 -1.09 7.73
N ALA A 19 -7.26 -2.03 7.32
CA ALA A 19 -7.69 -3.32 6.77
C ALA A 19 -8.45 -4.15 7.82
N PHE A 20 -7.96 -4.20 9.06
CA PHE A 20 -8.67 -4.89 10.15
C PHE A 20 -10.01 -4.24 10.47
N LEU A 21 -10.09 -2.91 10.46
CA LEU A 21 -11.35 -2.20 10.64
C LEU A 21 -12.32 -2.50 9.50
N ALA A 22 -11.86 -2.54 8.25
CA ALA A 22 -12.67 -2.93 7.10
C ALA A 22 -13.23 -4.35 7.27
N ILE A 23 -12.37 -5.32 7.60
CA ILE A 23 -12.79 -6.72 7.86
C ILE A 23 -13.78 -6.81 9.02
N GLY A 24 -13.51 -6.12 10.14
CA GLY A 24 -14.40 -6.09 11.30
C GLY A 24 -15.76 -5.47 10.97
N SER A 25 -15.78 -4.41 10.15
CA SER A 25 -17.00 -3.76 9.70
C SER A 25 -17.81 -4.61 8.69
N MET A 26 -17.16 -5.47 7.91
CA MET A 26 -17.86 -6.41 7.01
C MET A 26 -18.76 -7.36 7.79
N ALA A 27 -18.37 -7.81 8.99
CA ALA A 27 -19.22 -8.67 9.81
C ALA A 27 -20.56 -8.00 10.16
N HIS A 28 -20.56 -6.66 10.32
CA HIS A 28 -21.79 -5.89 10.49
C HIS A 28 -22.54 -5.72 9.17
N GLY A 29 -21.85 -5.41 8.08
CA GLY A 29 -22.44 -5.25 6.74
C GLY A 29 -23.12 -6.52 6.21
N MET A 30 -22.61 -7.71 6.56
CA MET A 30 -23.22 -8.99 6.19
C MET A 30 -24.65 -9.16 6.69
N SER A 31 -25.02 -8.49 7.80
CA SER A 31 -26.40 -8.51 8.31
C SER A 31 -27.39 -7.75 7.43
N ARG A 32 -26.91 -6.81 6.61
CA ARG A 32 -27.69 -5.99 5.66
C ARG A 32 -27.39 -6.32 4.20
N TYR A 33 -26.69 -7.43 3.93
CA TYR A 33 -26.24 -7.78 2.59
C TYR A 33 -27.36 -7.90 1.56
N ALA A 34 -28.57 -8.28 2.00
CA ALA A 34 -29.74 -8.37 1.12
C ALA A 34 -30.25 -7.00 0.64
N GLU A 35 -29.94 -5.93 1.36
CA GLU A 35 -30.39 -4.56 1.08
C GLU A 35 -29.29 -3.74 0.40
N GLU A 36 -28.03 -3.88 0.85
CA GLU A 36 -26.89 -3.06 0.42
C GLU A 36 -25.64 -3.93 0.14
N PRO A 37 -25.65 -4.79 -0.91
CA PRO A 37 -24.52 -5.68 -1.22
C PRO A 37 -23.26 -4.92 -1.66
N GLU A 38 -23.42 -3.76 -2.30
CA GLU A 38 -22.33 -2.91 -2.78
C GLU A 38 -21.38 -2.47 -1.67
N ASP A 39 -21.89 -2.18 -0.47
CA ASP A 39 -21.09 -1.72 0.67
C ASP A 39 -20.18 -2.84 1.19
N VAL A 40 -20.70 -4.07 1.21
CA VAL A 40 -19.92 -5.24 1.60
C VAL A 40 -18.83 -5.53 0.56
N TRP A 41 -19.14 -5.41 -0.74
CA TRP A 41 -18.15 -5.58 -1.80
C TRP A 41 -17.05 -4.51 -1.76
N LEU A 42 -17.44 -3.26 -1.50
CA LEU A 42 -16.50 -2.15 -1.36
C LEU A 42 -15.57 -2.36 -0.16
N LEU A 43 -16.11 -2.78 0.99
CA LEU A 43 -15.30 -3.13 2.16
C LEU A 43 -14.37 -4.32 1.90
N ALA A 44 -14.85 -5.35 1.19
CA ALA A 44 -14.03 -6.50 0.79
C ALA A 44 -12.86 -6.06 -0.10
N PHE A 45 -13.15 -5.22 -1.09
CA PHE A 45 -12.16 -4.64 -1.99
C PHE A 45 -11.10 -3.87 -1.22
N TRP A 46 -11.51 -2.96 -0.32
CA TRP A 46 -10.56 -2.19 0.49
C TRP A 46 -9.73 -3.07 1.42
N ALA A 47 -10.32 -4.06 2.08
CA ALA A 47 -9.57 -5.02 2.89
C ALA A 47 -8.52 -5.77 2.05
N ALA A 48 -8.91 -6.27 0.87
CA ALA A 48 -8.04 -6.99 -0.04
C ALA A 48 -6.94 -6.11 -0.65
N PHE A 49 -7.20 -4.82 -0.83
CA PHE A 49 -6.23 -3.85 -1.36
C PHE A 49 -5.25 -3.35 -0.28
N LEU A 50 -5.76 -3.00 0.90
CA LEU A 50 -4.97 -2.42 1.99
C LEU A 50 -4.02 -3.44 2.63
N THR A 51 -4.43 -4.70 2.76
CA THR A 51 -3.62 -5.77 3.38
C THR A 51 -2.26 -5.99 2.70
N PRO A 52 -2.18 -6.25 1.37
CA PRO A 52 -0.90 -6.41 0.69
C PRO A 52 -0.09 -5.13 0.66
N LEU A 53 -0.73 -3.96 0.57
CA LEU A 53 -0.05 -2.67 0.60
C LEU A 53 0.60 -2.41 1.98
N ALA A 54 -0.11 -2.75 3.05
CA ALA A 54 0.40 -2.71 4.42
C ALA A 54 1.61 -3.63 4.59
N ALA A 55 1.49 -4.89 4.14
CA ALA A 55 2.58 -5.86 4.19
C ALA A 55 3.83 -5.39 3.43
N LEU A 56 3.63 -4.78 2.26
CA LEU A 56 4.71 -4.21 1.46
C LEU A 56 5.39 -3.03 2.15
N CYS A 57 4.61 -2.09 2.73
CA CYS A 57 5.16 -0.98 3.50
C CYS A 57 5.94 -1.47 4.73
N LEU A 58 5.41 -2.46 5.47
CA LEU A 58 6.11 -3.08 6.58
C LEU A 58 7.39 -3.78 6.13
N ALA A 59 7.39 -4.48 4.99
CA ALA A 59 8.58 -5.11 4.43
C ALA A 59 9.64 -4.07 4.05
N ASN A 60 9.25 -2.93 3.46
CA ASN A 60 10.15 -1.80 3.18
C ASN A 60 10.72 -1.20 4.48
N GLY A 61 9.95 -1.18 5.57
CA GLY A 61 10.35 -0.67 6.88
C GLY A 61 11.23 -1.61 7.71
N LEU A 62 10.96 -2.92 7.68
CA LEU A 62 11.59 -3.92 8.55
C LEU A 62 12.78 -4.62 7.89
N CYS A 63 12.70 -4.91 6.59
CA CYS A 63 13.57 -5.90 5.96
C CYS A 63 14.74 -5.26 5.21
N ARG A 64 15.79 -4.87 5.94
CA ARG A 64 17.05 -4.37 5.33
C ARG A 64 17.70 -5.34 4.34
N ARG A 65 17.54 -6.65 4.53
CA ARG A 65 18.06 -7.70 3.63
C ARG A 65 17.28 -7.80 2.32
N LEU A 66 16.00 -7.43 2.30
CA LEU A 66 15.14 -7.52 1.12
C LEU A 66 15.14 -6.24 0.27
N ALA A 67 15.76 -5.16 0.74
CA ALA A 67 15.80 -3.85 0.06
C ALA A 67 16.45 -3.87 -1.35
N GLY A 68 17.10 -4.99 -1.74
CA GLY A 68 17.60 -5.22 -3.10
C GLY A 68 16.85 -6.29 -3.90
N SER A 69 15.92 -7.03 -3.28
CA SER A 69 15.23 -8.16 -3.91
C SER A 69 14.34 -7.72 -5.07
N ILE A 70 14.41 -8.44 -6.18
CA ILE A 70 13.58 -8.19 -7.37
C ILE A 70 12.09 -8.26 -7.05
N TRP A 71 11.70 -9.12 -6.10
CA TRP A 71 10.32 -9.27 -5.63
C TRP A 71 9.81 -8.03 -4.92
N LEU A 72 10.66 -7.41 -4.07
CA LEU A 72 10.30 -6.19 -3.35
C LEU A 72 10.18 -5.01 -4.33
N ARG A 73 11.06 -4.95 -5.35
CA ARG A 73 10.98 -3.95 -6.42
C ARG A 73 9.72 -4.10 -7.25
N ALA A 74 9.43 -5.31 -7.73
CA ALA A 74 8.23 -5.60 -8.50
C ALA A 74 6.96 -5.28 -7.68
N GLY A 75 6.94 -5.66 -6.40
CA GLY A 75 5.84 -5.33 -5.49
C GLY A 75 5.65 -3.81 -5.32
N ASN A 76 6.73 -3.06 -5.10
CA ASN A 76 6.66 -1.60 -5.01
C ASN A 76 6.20 -0.95 -6.32
N LEU A 77 6.64 -1.44 -7.47
CA LEU A 77 6.21 -0.93 -8.77
C LEU A 77 4.71 -1.18 -8.97
N LEU A 78 4.25 -2.40 -8.70
CA LEU A 78 2.85 -2.78 -8.80
C LEU A 78 1.97 -1.95 -7.85
N ALA A 79 2.42 -1.73 -6.62
CA ALA A 79 1.73 -0.90 -5.66
C ALA A 79 1.60 0.57 -6.12
N VAL A 80 2.69 1.16 -6.62
CA VAL A 80 2.65 2.53 -7.17
C VAL A 80 1.67 2.61 -8.33
N SER A 81 1.71 1.67 -9.28
CA SER A 81 0.79 1.62 -10.42
C SER A 81 -0.68 1.48 -9.97
N ALA A 82 -0.94 0.62 -8.98
CA ALA A 82 -2.30 0.41 -8.47
C ALA A 82 -2.83 1.65 -7.74
N ILE A 83 -2.00 2.32 -6.92
CA ILE A 83 -2.35 3.58 -6.26
C ILE A 83 -2.67 4.66 -7.31
N TRP A 84 -1.84 4.79 -8.34
CA TRP A 84 -2.07 5.73 -9.44
C TRP A 84 -3.40 5.48 -10.15
N LEU A 85 -3.72 4.22 -10.43
CA LEU A 85 -5.00 3.87 -11.05
C LEU A 85 -6.19 4.29 -10.17
N ILE A 86 -6.11 4.03 -8.86
CA ILE A 86 -7.15 4.45 -7.90
C ILE A 86 -7.29 5.97 -7.86
N VAL A 87 -6.19 6.71 -7.86
CA VAL A 87 -6.21 8.19 -7.88
C VAL A 87 -6.83 8.72 -9.16
N ILE A 88 -6.56 8.10 -10.32
CA ILE A 88 -7.17 8.49 -11.60
C ILE A 88 -8.68 8.23 -11.60
N ILE A 89 -9.11 7.06 -11.12
CA ILE A 89 -10.53 6.70 -11.04
C ILE A 89 -11.26 7.63 -10.05
N GLY A 90 -10.66 7.89 -8.89
CA GLY A 90 -11.22 8.71 -7.82
C GLY A 90 -10.79 10.17 -7.85
N GLN A 91 -10.35 10.69 -9.00
CA GLN A 91 -9.77 12.05 -9.10
C GLN A 91 -10.71 13.18 -8.65
N THR A 92 -12.03 12.92 -8.65
CA THR A 92 -13.05 13.87 -8.20
C THR A 92 -13.19 13.91 -6.67
N ASP A 93 -12.64 12.92 -5.96
CA ASP A 93 -12.65 12.86 -4.50
C ASP A 93 -11.29 13.31 -3.94
N PRO A 94 -11.22 14.49 -3.27
CA PRO A 94 -9.98 14.99 -2.71
C PRO A 94 -9.40 14.05 -1.64
N VAL A 95 -10.22 13.26 -0.95
CA VAL A 95 -9.75 12.29 0.04
C VAL A 95 -8.97 11.18 -0.63
N ILE A 96 -9.46 10.66 -1.77
CA ILE A 96 -8.76 9.61 -2.54
C ILE A 96 -7.44 10.14 -3.08
N VAL A 97 -7.43 11.36 -3.63
CA VAL A 97 -6.20 11.99 -4.16
C VAL A 97 -5.15 12.17 -3.06
N VAL A 98 -5.53 12.72 -1.90
CA VAL A 98 -4.61 12.93 -0.78
C VAL A 98 -4.14 11.60 -0.18
N ALA A 99 -5.05 10.65 0.03
CA ALA A 99 -4.70 9.33 0.54
C ALA A 99 -3.76 8.59 -0.41
N GLY A 100 -4.00 8.67 -1.71
CA GLY A 100 -3.13 8.12 -2.75
C GLY A 100 -1.74 8.75 -2.74
N ALA A 101 -1.66 10.09 -2.67
CA ALA A 101 -0.38 10.80 -2.58
C ALA A 101 0.43 10.39 -1.33
N LEU A 102 -0.23 10.26 -0.18
CA LEU A 102 0.44 9.81 1.05
C LEU A 102 0.87 8.34 0.93
N THR A 103 0.01 7.44 0.48
CA THR A 103 0.35 6.02 0.37
C THR A 103 1.49 5.76 -0.63
N VAL A 104 1.61 6.56 -1.70
CA VAL A 104 2.70 6.40 -2.68
C VAL A 104 4.07 6.72 -2.09
N LEU A 105 4.16 7.56 -1.04
CA LEU A 105 5.42 7.94 -0.39
C LEU A 105 6.10 6.78 0.36
N GLY A 106 5.42 5.66 0.59
CA GLY A 106 6.04 4.43 1.11
C GLY A 106 6.88 3.70 0.04
N PRO A 107 6.24 3.14 -1.00
CA PRO A 107 6.88 2.33 -2.04
C PRO A 107 7.72 3.14 -3.04
N LEU A 108 7.35 4.40 -3.34
CA LEU A 108 8.03 5.19 -4.36
C LEU A 108 9.50 5.50 -4.01
N PRO A 109 9.83 5.99 -2.79
CA PRO A 109 11.24 6.17 -2.40
C PRO A 109 11.99 4.84 -2.30
N ALA A 110 11.31 3.75 -1.93
CA ALA A 110 11.92 2.42 -1.88
C ALA A 110 12.34 1.93 -3.28
N LEU A 111 11.57 2.22 -4.32
CA LEU A 111 11.94 1.97 -5.71
C LEU A 111 13.18 2.73 -6.14
N PHE A 112 13.20 4.06 -5.93
CA PHE A 112 14.34 4.89 -6.32
C PHE A 112 15.65 4.44 -5.65
N LEU A 113 15.61 4.12 -4.36
CA LEU A 113 16.78 3.63 -3.63
C LEU A 113 17.23 2.23 -4.09
N SER A 114 16.32 1.42 -4.60
CA SER A 114 16.67 0.10 -5.12
C SER A 114 17.38 0.20 -6.49
N GLN A 115 16.99 1.15 -7.34
CA GLN A 115 17.62 1.37 -8.64
C GLN A 115 19.06 1.86 -8.50
N THR A 116 19.32 2.79 -7.57
CA THR A 116 20.69 3.32 -7.34
C THR A 116 21.66 2.25 -6.84
N ARG A 117 21.20 1.27 -6.06
CA ARG A 117 22.02 0.12 -5.65
C ARG A 117 22.33 -0.83 -6.81
N ALA A 118 21.36 -1.14 -7.67
CA ALA A 118 21.62 -2.01 -8.82
C ALA A 118 22.61 -1.39 -9.81
N ALA A 119 22.55 -0.07 -10.01
CA ALA A 119 23.51 0.63 -10.88
C ALA A 119 24.95 0.57 -10.32
N ALA A 120 25.12 0.60 -9.00
CA ALA A 120 26.44 0.50 -8.36
C ALA A 120 27.06 -0.90 -8.45
N GLU A 121 26.25 -1.97 -8.53
CA GLU A 121 26.73 -3.36 -8.64
C GLU A 121 27.10 -3.77 -10.09
N GLN A 122 26.62 -3.03 -11.10
CA GLN A 122 26.95 -3.27 -12.52
C GLN A 122 28.17 -2.47 -13.02
N GLY A 123 28.76 -1.63 -12.17
CA GLY A 123 29.89 -0.75 -12.49
C GLY A 123 31.24 -1.15 -11.89
N SER A 124 31.37 -2.35 -11.30
CA SER A 124 32.65 -2.93 -10.83
C SER A 124 33.04 -4.14 -11.65
#